data_AF-A0A924S379-F1
#
_entry.id   AF-A0A924S379-F1
#
_cell.length_a   1.000
_cell.length_b   1.000
_cell.length_c   1.000
_cell.angle_alpha   90.00
_cell.angle_beta   90.00
_cell.angle_gamma   90.00
#
_symmetry.space_group_name_H-M   'P 1'
#
loop_
_entity.id
_entity.type
_entity.pdbx_description
1 polymer ?
#
loop_
_entity_poly.entity_id
_entity_poly.type
_entity_poly.pdbx_seq_one_letter_code
_entity_poly.pdbx_strand_id
1 'polypeptide(L)'
;MNAIFEEVTSAADRAVVSVQARAGVPLDFSVASLAALDEMLVEASDYVADLDETVVTGLVQQVGCYVLEVGRRAFGGEYLWHEEGEQPILVVGEPEAHVALMTWSKVVGRLTGDVGDDIVFFFHGFAEKAAAPEAGTQVLFL
;
A
#
# COMPACT_ATOMS: atom_id res chain seq x y z
N MET A 1 8.41 -9.07 -19.01
CA MET A 1 7.66 -8.78 -17.78
C MET A 1 8.59 -7.93 -16.91
N ASN A 2 8.08 -6.83 -16.34
CA ASN A 2 8.90 -5.82 -15.66
C ASN A 2 9.29 -6.35 -14.27
N ALA A 3 10.57 -6.31 -13.89
CA ALA A 3 11.05 -6.91 -12.64
C ALA A 3 10.33 -6.36 -11.40
N ILE A 4 10.11 -5.03 -11.36
CA ILE A 4 9.36 -4.39 -10.27
C ILE A 4 7.90 -4.86 -10.20
N PHE A 5 7.30 -5.19 -11.34
CA PHE A 5 5.93 -5.71 -11.36
C PHE A 5 5.85 -7.07 -10.70
N GLU A 6 6.77 -7.98 -11.01
CA GLU A 6 6.85 -9.30 -10.38
C GLU A 6 7.15 -9.17 -8.88
N GLU A 7 8.05 -8.27 -8.49
CA GLU A 7 8.40 -8.02 -7.08
C GLU A 7 7.20 -7.50 -6.28
N VAL A 8 6.50 -6.47 -6.78
CA VAL A 8 5.34 -5.88 -6.10
C VAL A 8 4.21 -6.91 -6.02
N THR A 9 3.86 -7.56 -7.12
CA THR A 9 2.76 -8.56 -7.12
C THR A 9 3.08 -9.74 -6.21
N SER A 10 4.32 -10.24 -6.21
CA SER A 10 4.74 -11.32 -5.33
C SER A 10 4.73 -10.92 -3.85
N ALA A 11 5.15 -9.69 -3.52
CA ALA A 11 5.07 -9.17 -2.16
C ALA A 11 3.62 -8.99 -1.69
N ALA A 12 2.76 -8.50 -2.58
CA ALA A 12 1.34 -8.30 -2.34
C ALA A 12 0.61 -9.65 -2.09
N ASP A 13 0.93 -10.69 -2.88
CA ASP A 13 0.41 -12.05 -2.67
C ASP A 13 0.87 -12.65 -1.33
N ARG A 14 2.11 -12.37 -0.90
CA ARG A 14 2.59 -12.78 0.43
C ARG A 14 1.81 -12.10 1.55
N ALA A 15 1.39 -10.85 1.38
CA ALA A 15 0.54 -10.16 2.36
C ALA A 15 -0.77 -10.91 2.59
N VAL A 16 -1.41 -11.39 1.51
CA VAL A 16 -2.64 -12.19 1.61
C VAL A 16 -2.45 -13.42 2.50
N VAL A 17 -1.34 -14.14 2.32
CA VAL A 17 -1.00 -15.32 3.14
C VAL A 17 -0.73 -14.92 4.60
N SER A 18 0.03 -13.86 4.82
CA SER A 18 0.39 -13.38 6.16
C SER A 18 -0.82 -12.87 6.96
N VAL A 19 -1.78 -12.21 6.29
CA VAL A 19 -2.96 -11.59 6.92
C VAL A 19 -4.13 -12.58 7.08
N GLN A 20 -4.36 -13.48 6.11
CA GLN A 20 -5.46 -14.45 6.19
C GLN A 20 -5.35 -15.39 7.39
N ALA A 21 -4.15 -15.61 7.93
CA ALA A 21 -3.96 -16.36 9.16
C ALA A 21 -4.59 -15.70 10.42
N ARG A 22 -4.94 -14.41 10.35
CA ARG A 22 -5.32 -13.59 11.52
C ARG A 22 -6.73 -12.98 11.41
N ALA A 23 -7.12 -12.45 10.25
CA ALA A 23 -8.25 -11.53 10.17
C ALA A 23 -9.64 -12.15 9.90
N GLY A 24 -9.74 -13.43 9.51
CA GLY A 24 -11.03 -14.07 9.17
C GLY A 24 -11.77 -13.48 7.94
N VAL A 25 -11.33 -12.33 7.42
CA VAL A 25 -11.82 -11.66 6.20
C VAL A 25 -10.78 -11.83 5.08
N PRO A 26 -11.20 -12.23 3.86
CA PRO A 26 -10.26 -12.42 2.76
C PRO A 26 -9.71 -11.08 2.24
N LEU A 27 -8.39 -10.97 2.18
CA LEU A 27 -7.72 -9.98 1.34
C LEU A 27 -7.84 -10.40 -0.13
N ASP A 28 -8.66 -9.68 -0.90
CA ASP A 28 -9.03 -10.00 -2.29
C ASP A 28 -8.59 -8.94 -3.31
N PHE A 29 -7.75 -7.99 -2.87
CA PHE A 29 -7.27 -6.83 -3.61
C PHE A 29 -8.37 -5.84 -4.03
N SER A 30 -9.55 -5.90 -3.43
CA SER A 30 -10.55 -4.84 -3.56
C SER A 30 -10.23 -3.64 -2.66
N VAL A 31 -10.74 -2.46 -2.98
CA VAL A 31 -10.64 -1.28 -2.10
C VAL A 31 -11.27 -1.57 -0.73
N ALA A 32 -12.36 -2.35 -0.68
CA ALA A 32 -13.02 -2.72 0.57
C ALA A 32 -12.13 -3.58 1.49
N SER A 33 -11.22 -4.38 0.93
CA SER A 33 -10.29 -5.20 1.72
C SER A 33 -9.27 -4.40 2.53
N LEU A 34 -9.08 -3.12 2.22
CA LEU A 34 -8.18 -2.24 2.98
C LEU A 34 -8.64 -2.02 4.42
N ALA A 35 -9.95 -2.14 4.70
CA ALA A 35 -10.45 -2.06 6.07
C ALA A 35 -9.94 -3.23 6.93
N ALA A 36 -10.00 -4.46 6.41
CA ALA A 36 -9.48 -5.64 7.10
C ALA A 36 -7.96 -5.59 7.26
N LEU A 37 -7.26 -5.04 6.26
CA LEU A 37 -5.82 -4.79 6.33
C LEU A 37 -5.48 -3.79 7.44
N ASP A 38 -6.20 -2.66 7.51
CA ASP A 38 -5.99 -1.60 8.50
C ASP A 38 -6.25 -2.09 9.93
N GLU A 39 -7.36 -2.81 10.14
CA GLU A 39 -7.68 -3.44 11.43
C GLU A 39 -6.55 -4.38 11.88
N MET A 40 -5.99 -5.18 10.97
CA MET A 40 -4.85 -6.05 11.29
C MET A 40 -3.59 -5.24 11.67
N LEU A 41 -3.32 -4.10 11.05
CA LEU A 41 -2.17 -3.26 11.43
C LEU A 41 -2.36 -2.65 12.82
N VAL A 42 -3.60 -2.26 13.16
CA VAL A 42 -3.94 -1.80 14.51
C VAL A 42 -3.72 -2.92 15.53
N GLU A 43 -4.22 -4.12 15.28
CA GLU A 43 -3.99 -5.27 16.17
C GLU A 43 -2.49 -5.61 16.31
N ALA A 44 -1.73 -5.50 15.22
CA ALA A 44 -0.29 -5.74 15.24
C ALA A 44 0.48 -4.66 16.04
N SER A 45 -0.06 -3.45 16.15
CA SER A 45 0.60 -2.33 16.83
C SER A 45 0.83 -2.59 18.32
N ASP A 46 -0.04 -3.37 18.96
CA ASP A 46 0.09 -3.77 20.37
C ASP A 46 1.32 -4.64 20.65
N TYR A 47 1.89 -5.28 19.62
CA TYR A 47 2.98 -6.25 19.75
C TYR A 47 4.18 -5.95 18.86
N VAL A 48 4.12 -4.93 17.98
CA VAL A 48 5.16 -4.66 16.98
C VAL A 48 6.51 -4.36 17.63
N ALA A 49 6.52 -3.76 18.82
CA ALA A 49 7.72 -3.42 19.56
C ALA A 49 8.51 -4.65 20.04
N ASP A 50 7.87 -5.81 20.12
CA ASP A 50 8.49 -7.08 20.52
C ASP A 50 8.98 -7.91 19.31
N LEU A 51 8.76 -7.44 18.08
CA LEU A 51 9.15 -8.12 16.86
C LEU A 51 10.55 -7.71 16.38
N ASP A 52 11.26 -8.64 15.76
CA ASP A 52 12.52 -8.35 15.08
C ASP A 52 12.31 -7.35 13.92
N GLU A 53 13.25 -6.41 13.75
CA GLU A 53 13.22 -5.37 12.72
C GLU A 53 13.08 -5.96 11.30
N THR A 54 13.70 -7.11 11.03
CA THR A 54 13.56 -7.82 9.74
C THR A 54 12.13 -8.31 9.49
N VAL A 55 11.43 -8.74 10.54
CA VAL A 55 10.03 -9.16 10.46
C VAL A 55 9.13 -7.96 10.18
N VAL A 56 9.35 -6.85 10.90
CA VAL A 56 8.62 -5.59 10.71
C VAL A 56 8.83 -5.07 9.29
N THR A 57 10.07 -5.05 8.80
CA THR A 57 10.42 -4.61 7.44
C THR A 57 9.72 -5.47 6.39
N GLY A 58 9.75 -6.80 6.55
CA GLY A 58 9.06 -7.72 5.65
C GLY A 58 7.55 -7.50 5.62
N LEU A 59 6.93 -7.24 6.78
CA LEU A 59 5.51 -6.93 6.88
C LEU A 59 5.17 -5.61 6.17
N VAL A 60 5.95 -4.55 6.42
CA VAL A 60 5.78 -3.24 5.77
C VAL A 60 5.85 -3.36 4.25
N GLN A 61 6.83 -4.09 3.73
CA GLN A 61 6.98 -4.29 2.28
C GLN A 61 5.80 -5.07 1.69
N GLN A 62 5.38 -6.16 2.33
CA GLN A 62 4.25 -6.97 1.86
C GLN A 62 2.95 -6.16 1.85
N VAL A 63 2.63 -5.51 2.97
CA VAL A 63 1.42 -4.72 3.15
C VAL A 63 1.43 -3.49 2.23
N GLY A 64 2.56 -2.78 2.13
CA GLY A 64 2.71 -1.64 1.23
C GLY A 64 2.45 -2.03 -0.22
N CYS A 65 3.05 -3.13 -0.68
CA CYS A 65 2.81 -3.67 -2.02
C CYS A 65 1.36 -4.12 -2.23
N TYR A 66 0.69 -4.64 -1.20
CA TYR A 66 -0.74 -4.97 -1.26
C TYR A 66 -1.58 -3.72 -1.53
N VAL A 67 -1.33 -2.62 -0.82
CA VAL A 67 -2.04 -1.34 -1.03
C VAL A 67 -1.79 -0.80 -2.44
N LEU A 68 -0.56 -0.90 -2.95
CA LEU A 68 -0.24 -0.54 -4.34
C LEU A 68 -1.03 -1.39 -5.35
N GLU A 69 -1.12 -2.71 -5.15
CA GLU A 69 -1.85 -3.61 -6.05
C GLU A 69 -3.37 -3.39 -5.99
N VAL A 70 -3.94 -3.03 -4.83
CA VAL A 70 -5.34 -2.56 -4.74
C VAL A 70 -5.54 -1.33 -5.63
N GLY A 71 -4.64 -0.33 -5.53
CA GLY A 71 -4.66 0.86 -6.37
C GLY A 71 -4.57 0.53 -7.86
N ARG A 72 -3.61 -0.30 -8.25
CA ARG A 72 -3.38 -0.66 -9.65
C ARG A 72 -4.56 -1.42 -10.25
N ARG A 73 -5.16 -2.34 -9.50
CA ARG A 73 -6.35 -3.10 -9.97
C ARG A 73 -7.58 -2.21 -10.08
N ALA A 74 -7.73 -1.21 -9.21
CA ALA A 74 -8.87 -0.30 -9.22
C ALA A 74 -8.76 0.78 -10.30
N PHE A 75 -7.57 1.34 -10.53
CA PHE A 75 -7.38 2.56 -11.33
C PHE A 75 -6.41 2.41 -12.50
N GLY A 76 -5.76 1.25 -12.66
CA GLY A 76 -4.69 1.05 -13.65
C GLY A 76 -3.36 1.65 -13.20
N GLY A 77 -2.54 2.08 -14.15
CA GLY A 77 -1.22 2.66 -13.88
C GLY A 77 -0.08 1.65 -13.87
N GLU A 78 1.10 2.14 -13.54
CA GLU A 78 2.37 1.40 -13.59
C GLU A 78 3.15 1.53 -12.28
N TYR A 79 3.93 0.49 -11.98
CA TYR A 79 4.87 0.54 -10.86
C TYR A 79 6.19 1.14 -11.30
N LEU A 80 6.68 2.10 -10.52
CA LEU A 80 8.00 2.70 -10.68
C LEU A 80 8.81 2.54 -9.39
N TRP A 81 10.13 2.49 -9.52
CA TRP A 81 11.02 2.53 -8.37
C TRP A 81 11.28 4.00 -8.00
N HIS A 82 11.03 4.36 -6.75
CA HIS A 82 11.31 5.68 -6.23
C HIS A 82 12.66 5.66 -5.51
N GLU A 83 13.70 6.20 -6.17
CA GLU A 83 15.10 6.14 -5.70
C GLU A 83 15.29 6.76 -4.30
N GLU A 84 14.73 7.94 -4.04
CA GLU A 84 14.92 8.64 -2.76
C GLU A 84 14.23 7.93 -1.58
N GLY A 85 13.11 7.25 -1.87
CA GLY A 85 12.34 6.50 -0.87
C GLY A 85 12.71 5.03 -0.79
N GLU A 86 13.64 4.58 -1.65
CA GLU A 86 14.09 3.19 -1.84
C GLU A 86 12.93 2.19 -1.89
N GLN A 87 11.83 2.54 -2.57
CA GLN A 87 10.59 1.77 -2.56
C GLN A 87 9.83 1.80 -3.88
N PRO A 88 8.99 0.79 -4.15
CA PRO A 88 8.05 0.86 -5.27
C PRO A 88 6.96 1.89 -4.99
N ILE A 89 6.53 2.58 -6.03
CA ILE A 89 5.36 3.46 -6.05
C ILE A 89 4.42 3.04 -7.18
N LEU A 90 3.14 3.35 -7.05
CA LEU A 90 2.16 3.26 -8.14
C LEU A 90 1.97 4.65 -8.75
N VAL A 91 2.04 4.77 -10.07
CA VAL A 91 1.73 6.00 -10.80
C VAL A 91 0.53 5.78 -11.72
N VAL A 92 -0.47 6.66 -11.61
CA VAL A 92 -1.71 6.65 -12.39
C VAL A 92 -1.87 7.97 -13.15
N GLY A 93 -2.38 7.87 -14.39
CA GLY A 93 -2.82 9.02 -15.19
C GLY A 93 -1.84 9.50 -16.26
N GLU A 94 -0.66 8.89 -16.38
CA GLU A 94 0.34 9.28 -17.39
C GLU A 94 -0.16 9.03 -18.82
N PRO A 95 0.18 9.89 -19.80
CA PRO A 95 1.02 11.09 -19.69
C PRO A 95 0.30 12.38 -19.27
N GLU A 96 -1.02 12.37 -19.12
CA GLU A 96 -1.79 13.59 -18.86
C GLU A 96 -1.70 14.07 -17.40
N ALA A 97 -1.44 13.16 -16.46
CA ALA A 97 -1.31 13.42 -15.03
C ALA A 97 -0.31 12.46 -14.36
N HIS A 98 0.23 12.87 -13.22
CA HIS A 98 1.11 12.05 -12.39
C HIS A 98 0.53 11.99 -10.97
N VAL A 99 -0.28 10.97 -10.72
CA VAL A 99 -0.84 10.68 -9.39
C VAL A 99 -0.09 9.49 -8.82
N ALA A 100 0.88 9.76 -7.94
CA ALA A 100 1.77 8.76 -7.37
C ALA A 100 1.33 8.36 -5.95
N LEU A 101 1.44 7.08 -5.63
CA LEU A 101 1.16 6.49 -4.32
C LEU A 101 2.40 5.79 -3.77
N MET A 102 2.84 6.22 -2.60
CA MET A 102 3.93 5.65 -1.81
C MET A 102 3.38 5.26 -0.44
N THR A 103 3.70 4.07 0.05
CA THR A 103 2.89 3.42 1.11
C THR A 103 3.65 3.09 2.38
N TRP A 104 4.98 2.90 2.33
CA TRP A 104 5.71 2.34 3.48
C TRP A 104 5.66 3.22 4.72
N SER A 105 5.75 4.54 4.58
CA SER A 105 5.61 5.50 5.69
C SER A 105 4.28 5.31 6.43
N LYS A 106 3.17 5.21 5.69
CA LYS A 106 1.83 4.99 6.26
C LYS A 106 1.71 3.65 6.96
N VAL A 107 2.24 2.60 6.36
CA VAL A 107 2.20 1.28 6.97
C VAL A 107 3.03 1.24 8.26
N VAL A 108 4.21 1.86 8.27
CA VAL A 108 5.05 1.99 9.47
C VAL A 108 4.30 2.77 10.56
N GLY A 109 3.78 3.94 10.24
CA GLY A 109 3.06 4.77 11.20
C GLY A 109 1.87 4.03 11.80
N ARG A 110 1.05 3.39 10.96
CA ARG A 110 -0.08 2.58 11.42
C ARG A 110 0.35 1.42 12.32
N LEU A 111 1.40 0.70 11.95
CA LEU A 111 1.98 -0.37 12.78
C LEU A 111 2.52 0.15 14.11
N THR A 112 3.01 1.38 14.18
CA THR A 112 3.51 1.99 15.42
C THR A 112 2.43 2.70 16.23
N GLY A 113 1.17 2.58 15.83
CA GLY A 113 0.00 3.11 16.56
C GLY A 113 -0.36 4.56 16.22
N ASP A 114 0.16 5.13 15.12
CA ASP A 114 -0.29 6.44 14.66
C ASP A 114 -1.70 6.35 14.06
N VAL A 115 -2.63 7.09 14.66
CA VAL A 115 -4.03 7.18 14.19
C VAL A 115 -4.16 8.06 12.95
N GLY A 116 -3.20 8.93 12.68
CA GLY A 116 -3.15 9.79 11.50
C GLY A 116 -2.77 9.04 10.22
N ASP A 117 -2.16 7.86 10.35
CA ASP A 117 -1.77 7.00 9.24
C ASP A 117 -2.77 5.88 8.95
N ASP A 118 -4.07 6.18 9.18
CA ASP A 118 -5.19 5.34 8.77
C ASP A 118 -5.12 5.03 7.26
N ILE A 119 -5.00 3.74 6.92
CA ILE A 119 -4.76 3.31 5.54
C ILE A 119 -5.97 3.56 4.66
N VAL A 120 -7.19 3.43 5.21
CA VAL A 120 -8.43 3.60 4.45
C VAL A 120 -8.62 5.07 4.08
N PHE A 121 -8.42 5.98 5.03
CA PHE A 121 -8.48 7.41 4.82
C PHE A 121 -7.41 7.89 3.84
N PHE A 122 -6.17 7.44 4.03
CA PHE A 122 -5.06 7.75 3.13
C PHE A 122 -5.35 7.30 1.69
N PHE A 123 -5.76 6.04 1.52
CA PHE A 123 -6.06 5.49 0.20
C PHE A 123 -7.26 6.18 -0.45
N HIS A 124 -8.27 6.59 0.33
CA HIS A 124 -9.41 7.35 -0.19
C HIS A 124 -8.96 8.66 -0.87
N GLY A 125 -8.05 9.41 -0.25
CA GLY A 125 -7.51 10.64 -0.85
C GLY A 125 -6.79 10.39 -2.17
N PHE A 126 -6.00 9.30 -2.26
CA PHE A 126 -5.39 8.87 -3.51
C PHE A 126 -6.45 8.47 -4.56
N ALA A 127 -7.44 7.66 -4.16
CA ALA A 127 -8.48 7.14 -5.03
C ALA A 127 -9.31 8.27 -5.68
N GLU A 128 -9.60 9.35 -4.96
CA GLU A 128 -10.29 10.52 -5.51
C GLU A 128 -9.51 11.14 -6.69
N LYS A 129 -8.19 11.22 -6.60
CA LYS A 129 -7.33 11.74 -7.67
C LYS A 129 -7.06 10.73 -8.77
N ALA A 130 -6.95 9.46 -8.44
CA ALA A 130 -6.67 8.39 -9.40
C ALA A 130 -7.90 8.02 -10.25
N ALA A 131 -9.12 8.14 -9.72
CA ALA A 131 -10.35 7.80 -10.44
C ALA A 131 -10.67 8.75 -11.60
N ALA A 132 -10.26 10.01 -11.49
CA ALA A 132 -10.42 11.02 -12.52
C ALA A 132 -9.21 11.97 -12.53
N PRO A 133 -8.05 11.54 -13.05
CA PRO A 133 -6.85 12.36 -13.04
C PRO A 133 -7.06 13.64 -13.85
N GLU A 134 -6.97 14.79 -13.19
CA GLU A 134 -7.05 16.09 -13.85
C GLU A 134 -5.75 16.37 -14.60
N ALA A 135 -5.84 16.77 -15.87
CA ALA A 135 -4.66 17.04 -16.69
C ALA A 135 -3.73 18.07 -16.04
N GLY A 136 -2.44 17.78 -15.99
CA GLY A 136 -1.42 18.58 -15.32
C GLY A 136 -1.29 18.35 -13.82
N THR A 137 -2.09 17.45 -13.22
CA THR A 137 -1.89 17.05 -11.82
C THR A 137 -0.53 16.40 -11.64
N GLN A 138 0.20 16.84 -10.61
CA GLN A 138 1.48 16.27 -10.18
C GLN A 138 1.42 16.17 -8.66
N VAL A 139 1.16 14.97 -8.15
CA VAL A 139 0.96 14.74 -6.70
C VAL A 139 1.54 13.41 -6.30
N LEU A 140 2.21 13.39 -5.15
CA LEU A 140 2.67 12.20 -4.46
C LEU A 140 1.94 12.08 -3.13
N PHE A 141 1.26 10.95 -2.94
CA PHE A 141 0.68 10.55 -1.66
C PHE A 141 1.71 9.72 -0.90
N LEU A 142 2.04 10.12 0.34
CA LEU A 142 3.03 9.50 1.23
C LEU A 142 2.66 9.63 2.70
#